data_AF-A0A5A7N9U4-F1
#
_entry.id   AF-A0A5A7N9U4-F1
#
_cell.length_a   1.000
_cell.length_b   1.000
_cell.length_c   1.000
_cell.angle_alpha   90.00
_cell.angle_beta   90.00
_cell.angle_gamma   90.00
#
_symmetry.space_group_name_H-M   'P 1'
#
loop_
_entity.id
_entity.type
_entity.pdbx_description
1 polymer ?
#
loop_
_entity_poly.entity_id
_entity_poly.type
_entity_poly.pdbx_seq_one_letter_code
_entity_poly.pdbx_strand_id
1 'polypeptide(L)'
;MICGQMVASAVVQSLLTDDARSLAQARKAFMAAHGRVFWVLGVMQSFWYSSDKRRERFTTMCGDRDVQRLTWEAYMNKKLVRAHPAAHLRIFMKDMAHLLGLVSPGRVP
;
A
#
# COMPACT_ATOMS: atom_id res chain seq x y z
N MET A 1 16.90 10.13 0.19
CA MET A 1 15.50 9.96 -0.27
C MET A 1 15.51 9.71 -1.78
N ILE A 2 14.97 8.59 -2.27
CA ILE A 2 15.10 8.15 -3.68
C ILE A 2 14.29 9.04 -4.65
N CYS A 3 13.09 9.47 -4.29
CA CYS A 3 12.26 10.33 -5.15
C CYS A 3 12.97 11.66 -5.50
N GLY A 4 13.59 12.32 -4.52
CA GLY A 4 14.32 13.57 -4.75
C GLY A 4 15.50 13.39 -5.71
N GLN A 5 16.21 12.26 -5.63
CA GLN A 5 17.28 11.93 -6.57
C GLN A 5 16.75 11.71 -7.99
N MET A 6 15.64 10.99 -8.15
CA MET A 6 15.01 10.76 -9.46
C MET A 6 14.57 12.08 -10.13
N VAL A 7 13.99 13.00 -9.35
CA VAL A 7 13.58 14.32 -9.86
C VAL A 7 14.80 15.16 -10.23
N ALA A 8 15.81 15.21 -9.37
CA ALA A 8 17.04 15.95 -9.65
C ALA A 8 17.71 15.47 -10.94
N SER A 9 17.83 14.15 -11.14
CA SER A 9 18.37 13.59 -12.38
C SER A 9 17.55 13.97 -13.61
N ALA A 10 16.22 13.96 -13.54
CA ALA A 10 15.37 14.34 -14.66
C ALA A 10 15.47 15.85 -14.99
N VAL A 11 15.61 16.71 -13.98
CA VAL A 11 15.84 18.16 -14.17
C VAL A 11 17.19 18.43 -14.82
N VAL A 12 18.25 17.75 -14.36
CA VAL A 12 19.58 17.85 -15.00
C VAL A 12 19.49 17.44 -16.47
N GLN A 13 18.79 16.34 -16.78
CA GLN A 13 18.59 15.92 -18.17
C GLN A 13 17.79 16.92 -18.99
N SER A 14 16.73 17.53 -18.45
CA SER A 14 15.98 18.54 -19.20
C SER A 14 16.82 19.78 -19.50
N LEU A 15 17.68 20.21 -18.57
CA LEU A 15 18.56 21.37 -18.78
C LEU A 15 19.68 21.06 -19.79
N LEU A 16 20.24 19.86 -19.78
CA LEU A 16 21.30 19.47 -20.73
C LEU A 16 20.81 19.30 -22.16
N THR A 17 19.55 18.91 -22.33
CA THR A 17 18.93 18.61 -23.64
C THR A 17 18.01 19.71 -24.15
N ASP A 18 17.74 20.72 -23.33
CA ASP A 18 16.70 21.74 -23.54
C ASP A 18 15.31 21.16 -23.86
N ASP A 19 15.03 19.94 -23.36
CA ASP A 19 13.76 19.23 -23.58
C ASP A 19 13.02 19.02 -22.26
N ALA A 20 11.93 19.77 -22.08
CA ALA A 20 11.04 19.66 -20.92
C ALA A 20 10.37 18.28 -20.80
N ARG A 21 10.26 17.49 -21.88
CA ARG A 21 9.69 16.13 -21.84
C ARG A 21 10.53 15.19 -20.98
N SER A 22 11.82 15.48 -20.80
CA SER A 22 12.72 14.72 -19.93
C SER A 22 12.25 14.70 -18.46
N LEU A 23 11.49 15.70 -18.01
CA LEU A 23 10.90 15.72 -16.67
C LEU A 23 9.93 14.55 -16.42
N ALA A 24 9.27 14.03 -17.45
CA ALA A 24 8.39 12.87 -17.34
C ALA A 24 9.14 11.59 -16.90
N GLN A 25 10.46 11.53 -17.10
CA GLN A 25 11.29 10.39 -16.69
C GLN A 25 11.28 10.20 -15.17
N ALA A 26 11.19 11.28 -14.39
CA ALA A 26 11.10 11.18 -12.92
C ALA A 26 9.87 10.38 -12.51
N ARG A 27 8.69 10.74 -13.03
CA ARG A 27 7.44 10.02 -12.76
C ARG A 27 7.51 8.58 -13.27
N LYS A 28 8.06 8.36 -14.47
CA LYS A 28 8.22 7.02 -15.05
C LYS A 28 9.06 6.11 -14.14
N ALA A 29 10.23 6.58 -13.70
CA ALA A 29 11.12 5.83 -12.82
C ALA A 29 10.49 5.58 -11.45
N PHE A 30 9.85 6.61 -10.87
CA PHE A 30 9.16 6.48 -9.58
C PHE A 30 8.02 5.47 -9.64
N MET A 31 7.17 5.54 -10.66
CA MET A 31 6.04 4.62 -10.84
C MET A 31 6.50 3.21 -11.18
N ALA A 32 7.61 3.03 -11.90
CA ALA A 32 8.19 1.71 -12.11
C ALA A 32 8.64 1.07 -10.79
N ALA A 33 9.23 1.85 -9.88
CA ALA A 33 9.70 1.35 -8.59
C ALA A 33 8.58 1.17 -7.54
N HIS A 34 7.59 2.07 -7.52
CA HIS A 34 6.63 2.19 -6.41
C HIS A 34 5.16 2.08 -6.83
N GLY A 35 4.86 2.10 -8.13
CA GLY A 35 3.49 2.22 -8.64
C GLY A 35 2.55 1.11 -8.18
N ARG A 36 3.06 -0.12 -8.02
CA ARG A 36 2.28 -1.25 -7.50
C ARG A 36 1.76 -1.00 -6.08
N VAL A 37 2.56 -0.37 -5.22
CA VAL A 37 2.16 -0.05 -3.83
C VAL A 37 1.02 0.97 -3.86
N PHE A 38 1.16 2.05 -4.64
CA PHE A 38 0.10 3.06 -4.79
C PHE A 38 -1.19 2.49 -5.37
N TRP A 39 -1.07 1.57 -6.33
CA TRP A 39 -2.24 0.90 -6.89
C TRP A 39 -2.99 0.06 -5.83
N VAL A 40 -2.27 -0.74 -5.03
CA VAL A 40 -2.87 -1.51 -3.93
C VAL A 40 -3.52 -0.58 -2.90
N LEU A 41 -2.83 0.49 -2.50
CA LEU A 41 -3.38 1.49 -1.58
C LEU A 41 -4.65 2.12 -2.13
N GLY A 42 -4.69 2.43 -3.43
CA GLY A 42 -5.88 2.93 -4.10
C GLY A 42 -7.05 1.94 -4.04
N VAL A 43 -6.81 0.66 -4.32
CA VAL A 43 -7.85 -0.39 -4.22
C VAL A 43 -8.36 -0.52 -2.79
N MET A 44 -7.47 -0.57 -1.80
CA MET A 44 -7.85 -0.62 -0.39
C MET A 44 -8.68 0.60 0.00
N GLN A 45 -8.26 1.79 -0.43
CA GLN A 45 -8.96 3.03 -0.13
C GLN A 45 -10.37 3.03 -0.75
N SER A 46 -10.50 2.70 -2.02
CA SER A 46 -11.82 2.60 -2.67
C SER A 46 -12.72 1.57 -2.01
N PHE A 47 -12.18 0.45 -1.53
CA PHE A 47 -12.95 -0.61 -0.88
C PHE A 47 -13.42 -0.24 0.53
N TRP A 48 -12.53 0.27 1.38
CA TRP A 48 -12.80 0.54 2.80
C TRP A 48 -13.59 1.82 3.00
N TYR A 49 -13.36 2.84 2.17
CA TYR A 49 -14.00 4.14 2.30
C TYR A 49 -15.32 4.27 1.51
N SER A 50 -15.84 3.19 0.92
CA SER A 50 -17.09 3.23 0.13
C SER A 50 -18.36 3.32 0.98
N SER A 51 -18.33 3.03 2.28
CA SER A 51 -19.47 3.21 3.19
C SER A 51 -19.02 3.40 4.64
N ASP A 52 -19.87 3.98 5.49
CA ASP A 52 -19.57 4.13 6.93
C ASP A 52 -19.36 2.78 7.61
N LYS A 53 -20.23 1.80 7.33
CA LYS A 53 -20.09 0.43 7.85
C LYS A 53 -18.73 -0.21 7.55
N ARG A 54 -18.16 0.04 6.38
CA ARG A 54 -16.82 -0.48 6.01
C ARG A 54 -15.69 0.29 6.68
N ARG A 55 -15.84 1.61 6.85
CA ARG A 55 -14.89 2.45 7.59
C ARG A 55 -14.82 2.08 9.08
N GLU A 56 -15.95 1.80 9.71
CA GLU A 56 -16.02 1.34 11.10
C GLU A 56 -15.34 -0.04 11.25
N ARG A 57 -15.57 -0.96 10.31
CA ARG A 57 -14.90 -2.26 10.29
C ARG A 57 -13.39 -2.15 10.07
N PHE A 58 -12.96 -1.26 9.19
CA PHE A 58 -11.55 -0.97 8.99
C PHE A 58 -10.91 -0.47 10.30
N THR A 59 -11.58 0.45 10.99
CA THR A 59 -11.13 0.95 12.31
C THR A 59 -11.06 -0.17 13.35
N THR A 60 -12.04 -1.09 13.35
CA THR A 60 -12.06 -2.25 14.24
C THR A 60 -10.86 -3.18 13.96
N MET A 61 -10.55 -3.45 12.69
CA MET A 61 -9.38 -4.24 12.27
C MET A 61 -8.06 -3.64 12.78
N CYS A 62 -7.93 -2.31 12.82
CA CYS A 62 -6.72 -1.66 13.34
C CYS A 62 -6.46 -1.94 14.84
N GLY A 63 -7.45 -2.43 15.58
CA GLY A 63 -7.30 -2.88 16.97
C GLY A 63 -6.60 -4.24 17.11
N ASP A 64 -6.45 -5.00 16.01
CA ASP A 64 -5.83 -6.32 16.00
C ASP A 64 -4.30 -6.24 16.23
N ARG A 65 -3.78 -7.08 17.14
CA ARG A 65 -2.36 -7.06 17.53
C ARG A 65 -1.42 -7.43 16.39
N ASP A 66 -1.83 -8.33 15.49
CA ASP A 66 -1.02 -8.71 14.34
C ASP A 66 -0.99 -7.59 13.31
N VAL A 67 -2.11 -6.91 13.09
CA VAL A 67 -2.18 -5.71 12.24
C VAL A 67 -1.30 -4.59 12.78
N GLN A 68 -1.33 -4.34 14.09
CA GLN A 68 -0.48 -3.35 14.75
C GLN A 68 1.00 -3.70 14.64
N ARG A 69 1.36 -4.96 14.87
CA ARG A 69 2.73 -5.45 14.74
C ARG A 69 3.27 -5.27 13.33
N LEU A 70 2.51 -5.70 12.32
CA LEU A 70 2.91 -5.54 10.91
C LEU A 70 3.06 -4.06 10.54
N THR A 71 2.17 -3.20 11.04
CA THR A 71 2.25 -1.75 10.82
C THR A 71 3.50 -1.16 11.47
N TRP A 72 3.79 -1.53 12.72
CA TRP A 72 4.98 -1.10 13.44
C TRP A 72 6.26 -1.54 12.73
N GLU A 73 6.35 -2.81 12.34
CA GLU A 73 7.51 -3.36 11.63
C GLU A 73 7.72 -2.66 10.28
N ALA A 74 6.65 -2.43 9.51
CA ALA A 74 6.70 -1.73 8.23
C ALA A 74 7.11 -0.25 8.39
N TYR A 75 6.58 0.42 9.42
CA TYR A 75 6.87 1.83 9.71
C TYR A 75 8.30 2.05 10.18
N MET A 76 8.77 1.25 11.16
CA MET A 76 10.12 1.38 11.73
C MET A 76 11.21 0.98 10.74
N ASN A 77 11.02 -0.13 10.02
CA ASN A 77 12.07 -0.64 9.15
C ASN A 77 12.01 -0.08 7.74
N LYS A 78 10.94 0.68 7.40
CA LYS A 78 10.67 1.22 6.05
C LYS A 78 10.86 0.18 4.94
N LYS A 79 10.61 -1.08 5.27
CA LYS A 79 10.71 -2.25 4.42
C LYS A 79 9.41 -3.00 4.63
N LEU A 80 8.79 -3.42 3.54
CA LEU A 80 7.83 -4.51 3.63
C LEU A 80 8.68 -5.73 3.99
N VAL A 81 8.73 -6.08 5.28
CA VAL A 81 9.35 -7.32 5.71
C VAL A 81 8.69 -8.42 4.89
N ARG A 82 9.49 -9.30 4.29
CA ARG A 82 9.04 -10.44 3.48
C ARG A 82 8.40 -11.50 4.40
N ALA A 83 7.46 -11.10 5.26
CA ALA A 83 6.60 -12.01 5.98
C ALA A 83 5.65 -12.61 4.94
N HIS A 84 5.92 -13.86 4.54
CA HIS A 84 5.12 -14.71 3.65
C HIS A 84 3.91 -14.02 2.94
N PRO A 85 4.13 -13.32 1.81
CA PRO A 85 3.09 -12.55 1.13
C PRO A 85 1.87 -13.40 0.74
N ALA A 86 2.10 -14.68 0.42
CA ALA A 86 1.03 -15.61 0.08
C ALA A 86 0.18 -16.00 1.31
N ALA A 87 0.76 -16.09 2.50
CA ALA A 87 0.03 -16.41 3.73
C ALA A 87 -0.79 -15.21 4.21
N HIS A 88 -0.22 -14.00 4.20
CA HIS A 88 -0.94 -12.78 4.56
C HIS A 88 -2.00 -12.38 3.53
N LEU A 89 -1.78 -12.61 2.23
CA LEU A 89 -2.83 -12.40 1.23
C LEU A 89 -3.97 -13.43 1.39
N ARG A 90 -3.67 -14.69 1.74
CA ARG A 90 -4.70 -15.69 2.04
C ARG A 90 -5.50 -15.35 3.29
N ILE A 91 -4.82 -14.92 4.37
CA ILE A 91 -5.47 -14.50 5.62
C ILE A 91 -6.29 -13.24 5.37
N PHE A 92 -5.73 -12.21 4.73
CA PHE A 92 -6.46 -10.99 4.35
C PHE A 92 -7.67 -11.26 3.47
N MET A 93 -7.57 -12.18 2.49
CA MET A 93 -8.71 -12.59 1.66
C MET A 93 -9.74 -13.42 2.45
N LYS A 94 -9.29 -14.25 3.42
CA LYS A 94 -10.17 -15.04 4.30
C LYS A 94 -10.91 -14.14 5.29
N ASP A 95 -10.24 -13.11 5.81
CA ASP A 95 -10.82 -12.07 6.66
C ASP A 95 -11.75 -11.16 5.85
N MET A 96 -11.39 -10.83 4.60
CA MET A 96 -12.30 -10.16 3.67
C MET A 96 -13.54 -11.01 3.34
N ALA A 97 -13.43 -12.33 3.24
CA ALA A 97 -14.57 -13.23 3.04
C ALA A 97 -15.47 -13.32 4.29
N HIS A 98 -14.90 -13.30 5.49
CA HIS A 98 -15.65 -13.13 6.75
C HIS A 98 -16.35 -11.76 6.81
N LEU A 99 -15.68 -10.68 6.37
CA LEU A 99 -16.23 -9.32 6.31
C LEU A 99 -17.34 -9.15 5.26
N LEU A 100 -17.29 -9.90 4.16
CA LEU A 100 -18.33 -9.95 3.13
C LEU A 100 -19.50 -10.88 3.51
N GLY A 101 -19.45 -11.56 4.68
CA GLY A 101 -20.55 -12.36 5.21
C GLY A 101 -20.68 -13.76 4.60
N LEU A 102 -19.64 -14.29 3.95
CA LEU A 102 -19.66 -15.62 3.33
C LEU A 102 -19.42 -16.77 4.32
N VAL A 103 -18.96 -16.49 5.55
CA VAL A 103 -18.74 -17.49 6.61
C VAL A 103 -19.05 -16.87 7.98
N SER A 104 -19.89 -17.55 8.78
CA SER A 104 -20.26 -17.13 10.14
C SER A 104 -19.05 -16.98 11.08
N PRO A 105 -19.08 -16.00 12.02
CA PRO A 105 -18.00 -15.81 12.97
C PRO A 105 -17.96 -16.99 13.94
N GLY A 106 -16.90 -17.79 13.85
CA GLY A 106 -16.49 -18.64 14.97
C GLY A 106 -16.12 -17.73 16.13
N ARG A 107 -16.81 -17.90 17.26
CA ARG A 107 -16.54 -17.20 18.52
C ARG A 107 -15.07 -17.40 18.89
N VAL A 108 -14.29 -16.33 18.89
CA VAL A 108 -12.93 -16.32 19.46
C VAL A 108 -13.09 -16.04 20.97
N PRO A 109 -12.48 -16.83 21.87
CA PRO A 109 -12.52 -16.60 23.31
C PRO A 109 -11.78 -15.31 23.74
#